data_AF-A0A3C0GVG3-F1
#
_entry.id   AF-A0A3C0GVG3-F1
#
_cell.length_a   1.000
_cell.length_b   1.000
_cell.length_c   1.000
_cell.angle_alpha   90.00
_cell.angle_beta   90.00
_cell.angle_gamma   90.00
#
_symmetry.space_group_name_H-M   'P 1'
#
loop_
_entity.id
_entity.type
_entity.pdbx_description
1 polymer ?
#
loop_
_entity_poly.entity_id
_entity_poly.type
_entity_poly.pdbx_seq_one_letter_code
_entity_poly.pdbx_strand_id
1 'polypeptide(L)' 'DQIVPIADSAELSIKLLKHGTLKVYKGYPHGMCTTHAEVINADLLAFIRG' A
#
# COMPACT_ATOMS: atom_id res chain seq x y z
N ASP A 1 1.16 -5.80 8.58
CA ASP A 1 2.50 -6.22 8.12
C ASP A 1 3.38 -6.55 9.33
N GLN A 2 3.90 -7.78 9.40
CA GLN A 2 4.77 -8.24 10.49
C GLN A 2 6.26 -8.18 10.13
N ILE A 3 6.59 -7.92 8.86
CA ILE A 3 7.97 -7.89 8.36
C ILE A 3 8.45 -6.44 8.26
N VAL A 4 7.59 -5.56 7.74
CA VAL A 4 7.87 -4.13 7.57
C VAL A 4 6.78 -3.32 8.29
N PRO A 5 7.05 -2.79 9.50
CA PRO A 5 6.08 -1.99 10.25
C PRO A 5 5.66 -0.72 9.50
N ILE A 6 4.35 -0.46 9.40
CA ILE A 6 3.82 0.65 8.59
C ILE A 6 4.20 2.04 9.16
N ALA A 7 4.24 2.17 10.48
CA ALA A 7 4.54 3.41 11.19
C ALA A 7 5.97 3.91 10.93
N ASP A 8 6.89 2.99 10.65
CA ASP A 8 8.30 3.28 10.33
C ASP A 8 8.61 3.09 8.84
N SER A 9 7.59 3.11 7.99
CA SER A 9 7.76 2.97 6.54
C SER A 9 6.76 3.83 5.76
N ALA A 10 5.62 3.29 5.33
CA ALA A 10 4.67 3.96 4.44
C ALA A 10 4.17 5.31 5.01
N GLU A 11 3.96 5.41 6.33
CA GLU A 11 3.54 6.65 6.99
C GLU A 11 4.64 7.74 6.99
N LEU A 12 5.91 7.37 6.91
CA LEU A 12 7.02 8.31 6.77
C LEU A 12 7.26 8.66 5.30
N SER A 13 7.27 7.65 4.42
CA SER A 13 7.48 7.83 2.98
C SER A 13 6.47 8.79 2.35
N ILE A 14 5.19 8.71 2.74
CA ILE A 14 4.16 9.60 2.19
C ILE A 14 4.43 11.08 2.49
N LYS A 15 5.09 11.39 3.61
CA LYS A 15 5.42 12.77 4.00
C LYS A 15 6.55 13.37 3.16
N LEU A 16 7.35 12.52 2.50
CA LEU A 16 8.49 12.94 1.68
C LEU A 16 8.09 13.21 0.22
N LEU A 17 6.97 12.65 -0.24
CA LEU A 17 6.55 12.74 -1.64
C LEU A 17 5.71 14.00 -1.89
N LYS A 18 6.13 14.83 -2.85
CA LYS A 18 5.38 16.03 -3.29
C LYS A 18 3.99 15.70 -3.87
N HIS A 19 3.87 14.54 -4.52
CA HIS A 19 2.65 14.04 -5.18
C HIS A 19 2.42 12.56 -4.84
N GLY A 20 2.50 12.20 -3.56
CA GLY A 20 2.24 10.84 -3.10
C GLY A 20 0.76 10.59 -2.79
N THR A 21 0.32 9.34 -2.94
CA THR A 21 -0.95 8.85 -2.38
C THR A 21 -0.65 7.64 -1.49
N LEU A 22 -1.26 7.56 -0.31
CA LEU A 22 -1.15 6.42 0.59
C LEU A 22 -2.52 5.77 0.79
N LYS A 23 -2.60 4.47 0.50
CA LYS A 23 -3.76 3.62 0.78
C LYS A 23 -3.36 2.52 1.77
N VAL A 24 -4.06 2.45 2.90
CA VAL A 24 -3.77 1.49 3.98
C VAL A 24 -4.82 0.39 4.00
N TYR A 25 -4.36 -0.86 4.01
CA TYR A 25 -5.22 -2.04 4.07
C TYR A 25 -5.14 -2.65 5.48
N LYS A 26 -6.15 -2.35 6.31
CA LYS A 26 -6.17 -2.78 7.71
C LYS A 26 -6.19 -4.32 7.80
N GLY A 27 -5.24 -4.87 8.56
CA GLY A 27 -5.13 -6.31 8.81
C GLY A 27 -4.39 -7.10 7.73
N TYR A 28 -3.94 -6.47 6.64
CA TYR A 28 -3.27 -7.19 5.55
C TYR A 28 -1.81 -7.57 5.93
N PRO A 29 -1.33 -8.75 5.47
CA PRO A 29 0.04 -9.21 5.71
C PRO A 29 1.05 -8.55 4.76
N HIS A 30 2.34 -8.79 4.98
CA HIS A 30 3.40 -8.32 4.07
C HIS A 30 3.19 -8.81 2.63
N GLY A 31 2.85 -10.10 2.47
CA GLY A 31 2.55 -10.74 1.18
C GLY A 31 1.14 -10.43 0.63
N MET A 32 0.61 -9.23 0.85
CA MET A 32 -0.75 -8.85 0.43
C MET A 32 -0.98 -8.92 -1.09
N CYS A 33 0.05 -8.71 -1.90
CA CYS A 33 -0.05 -8.83 -3.36
C CYS A 33 -0.38 -10.26 -3.82
N THR A 34 -0.05 -11.28 -3.02
CA THR A 34 -0.40 -12.69 -3.31
C THR A 34 -1.68 -13.10 -2.60
N THR A 35 -1.80 -12.78 -1.30
CA THR A 35 -2.93 -13.22 -0.47
C THR A 35 -4.24 -12.49 -0.74
N HIS A 36 -4.17 -11.27 -1.30
CA HIS A 36 -5.31 -10.40 -1.57
C HIS A 36 -5.24 -9.78 -2.98
N ALA A 37 -4.74 -10.57 -3.95
CA ALA A 37 -4.40 -10.11 -5.30
C ALA A 37 -5.55 -9.38 -6.00
N GLU A 38 -6.80 -9.84 -5.85
CA GLU A 38 -7.96 -9.20 -6.51
C GLU A 38 -8.13 -7.74 -6.11
N VAL A 39 -8.07 -7.45 -4.80
CA VAL A 39 -8.20 -6.09 -4.26
C VAL A 39 -7.02 -5.24 -4.71
N ILE A 40 -5.80 -5.76 -4.59
CA ILE A 40 -4.59 -5.00 -4.90
C ILE A 40 -4.48 -4.71 -6.39
N ASN A 41 -4.77 -5.68 -7.25
CA ASN A 41 -4.72 -5.49 -8.70
C ASN A 41 -5.76 -4.47 -9.19
N ALA A 42 -6.96 -4.49 -8.61
CA ALA A 42 -7.99 -3.50 -8.94
C ALA A 42 -7.55 -2.08 -8.58
N ASP A 43 -6.97 -1.90 -7.40
CA ASP A 43 -6.49 -0.59 -6.92
C ASP A 43 -5.29 -0.08 -7.71
N LEU A 44 -4.35 -0.97 -8.07
CA LEU A 44 -3.23 -0.62 -8.95
C LEU A 44 -3.71 -0.19 -10.33
N LEU A 45 -4.69 -0.91 -10.91
CA LEU A 45 -5.26 -0.53 -12.20
C LEU A 45 -5.98 0.82 -12.13
N ALA A 46 -6.72 1.08 -11.05
CA ALA A 46 -7.36 2.37 -10.83
C ALA A 46 -6.33 3.51 -10.76
N PHE A 47 -5.25 3.32 -10.00
CA PHE A 47 -4.17 4.30 -9.89
C PHE A 47 -3.48 4.59 -11.23
N ILE A 48 -3.22 3.56 -12.05
CA ILE A 48 -2.57 3.72 -13.36
C ILE A 48 -3.46 4.49 -14.34
N ARG A 49 -4.79 4.37 -14.23
CA ARG A 49 -5.75 5.03 -15.13
C ARG A 49 -5.93 6.53 -14.84
N GLY A 50 -5.50 7.00 -13.66
CA GLY A 50 -5.65 8.40 -13.23
C GLY A 50 -6.97 8.65 -12.55
#